data_AF-A0A0D2FMX6-F1
#
_entry.id   AF-A0A0D2FMX6-F1
#
_cell.length_a   1.000
_cell.length_b   1.000
_cell.length_c   1.000
_cell.angle_alpha   90.00
_cell.angle_beta   90.00
_cell.angle_gamma   90.00
#
_symmetry.space_group_name_H-M   'P 1'
#
loop_
_entity.id
_entity.type
_entity.pdbx_description
1 polymer ?
#
loop_
_entity_poly.entity_id
_entity_poly.type
_entity_poly.pdbx_seq_one_letter_code
_entity_poly.pdbx_strand_id
1 'polypeptide(L)'
;MSSAKDSHTTLPASPLKPSYWSTPAFALHAVPISYAMSWPPHIYLFSRIMKASHYAASNITPRANLELLGPTLPKATTDMLWRARGCHLNALEGFPLFAAAMLAGTYTKVDTKELNFCAAEYLAARALYSVLYMTVRSEKASYLRSAVYLWTVGIPFYIFWKAGCKMAQRNQGDVVELGRIDLDA
;
A
#
# COMPACT_ATOMS: atom_id res chain seq x y z
N MET A 1 -18.75 -61.63 -34.64
CA MET A 1 -18.16 -60.33 -35.03
C MET A 1 -18.15 -59.45 -33.79
N SER A 2 -16.97 -59.23 -33.21
CA SER A 2 -16.77 -58.57 -31.92
C SER A 2 -16.87 -57.06 -32.08
N SER A 3 -17.76 -56.43 -31.31
CA SER A 3 -17.97 -54.98 -31.24
C SER A 3 -16.83 -54.36 -30.44
N ALA A 4 -15.98 -53.58 -31.11
CA ALA A 4 -14.96 -52.77 -30.46
C ALA A 4 -15.65 -51.67 -29.63
N LYS A 5 -15.49 -51.74 -28.30
CA LYS A 5 -15.85 -50.66 -27.39
C LYS A 5 -14.82 -49.56 -27.51
N ASP A 6 -15.27 -48.39 -27.96
CA ASP A 6 -14.50 -47.15 -27.98
C ASP A 6 -14.05 -46.79 -26.56
N SER A 7 -12.73 -46.87 -26.33
CA SER A 7 -12.09 -46.37 -25.13
C SER A 7 -11.96 -44.85 -25.24
N HIS A 8 -12.94 -44.12 -24.69
CA HIS A 8 -12.81 -42.67 -24.50
C HIS A 8 -11.76 -42.38 -23.42
N THR A 9 -10.52 -42.14 -23.85
CA THR A 9 -9.46 -41.56 -23.03
C THR A 9 -9.86 -40.14 -22.65
N THR A 10 -10.37 -39.94 -21.44
CA THR A 10 -10.62 -38.61 -20.88
C THR A 10 -9.27 -37.96 -20.54
N LEU A 11 -8.93 -36.87 -21.23
CA LEU A 11 -7.75 -36.07 -20.90
C LEU A 11 -7.90 -35.52 -19.46
N PRO A 12 -6.83 -35.50 -18.64
CA PRO A 12 -6.90 -34.92 -17.31
C PRO A 12 -7.25 -33.44 -17.42
N ALA A 13 -8.25 -33.00 -16.66
CA ALA A 13 -8.66 -31.61 -16.60
C ALA A 13 -7.44 -30.73 -16.26
N SER A 14 -7.19 -29.69 -17.05
CA SER A 14 -6.12 -28.74 -16.77
C SER A 14 -6.32 -28.14 -15.38
N PRO A 15 -5.28 -28.07 -14.52
CA PRO A 15 -5.42 -27.51 -13.19
C PRO A 15 -5.92 -26.06 -13.30
N LEU A 16 -7.04 -25.77 -12.63
CA LEU A 16 -7.61 -24.43 -12.59
C LEU A 16 -6.57 -23.45 -12.05
N LYS A 17 -6.28 -22.39 -12.82
CA LYS A 17 -5.38 -21.32 -12.37
C LYS A 17 -5.98 -20.70 -11.09
N PRO A 18 -5.23 -20.61 -9.99
CA PRO A 18 -5.75 -20.02 -8.76
C PRO A 18 -6.16 -18.58 -8.98
N SER A 19 -7.27 -18.16 -8.36
CA SER A 19 -7.73 -16.77 -8.41
C SER A 19 -6.63 -15.84 -7.89
N TYR A 20 -6.46 -14.69 -8.54
CA TYR A 20 -5.48 -13.68 -8.14
C TYR A 20 -5.63 -13.27 -6.66
N TRP A 21 -6.86 -13.16 -6.18
CA TRP A 21 -7.19 -12.85 -4.78
C TRP A 21 -6.86 -13.97 -3.78
N SER A 22 -6.66 -15.20 -4.26
CA SER A 22 -6.24 -16.35 -3.46
C SER A 22 -4.72 -16.50 -3.38
N THR A 23 -3.96 -15.57 -3.99
CA THR A 23 -2.50 -15.52 -3.95
C THR A 23 -2.04 -14.21 -3.28
N PRO A 24 -0.85 -14.15 -2.67
CA PRO A 24 -0.33 -12.91 -2.07
C PRO A 24 0.11 -11.87 -3.13
N ALA A 25 -0.11 -12.15 -4.43
CA ALA A 25 0.29 -11.28 -5.52
C ALA A 25 -0.32 -9.87 -5.40
N PHE A 26 -1.58 -9.77 -4.99
CA PHE A 26 -2.20 -8.46 -4.81
C PHE A 26 -1.54 -7.63 -3.70
N ALA A 27 -1.24 -8.23 -2.54
CA ALA A 27 -0.51 -7.55 -1.48
C ALA A 27 0.86 -7.04 -1.94
N LEU A 28 1.59 -7.82 -2.75
CA LEU A 28 2.87 -7.38 -3.32
C LEU A 28 2.70 -6.26 -4.36
N HIS A 29 1.70 -6.35 -5.24
CA HIS A 29 1.40 -5.29 -6.21
C HIS A 29 0.86 -4.02 -5.55
N ALA A 30 0.24 -4.12 -4.38
CA ALA A 30 -0.19 -2.95 -3.62
C ALA A 30 0.99 -2.06 -3.19
N VAL A 31 2.20 -2.61 -3.06
CA VAL A 31 3.41 -1.84 -2.72
C VAL A 31 3.74 -0.77 -3.78
N PRO A 32 3.99 -1.10 -5.06
CA PRO A 32 4.20 -0.08 -6.08
C PRO A 32 2.96 0.81 -6.31
N ILE A 33 1.74 0.29 -6.15
CA ILE A 33 0.52 1.11 -6.23
C ILE A 33 0.50 2.19 -5.14
N SER A 34 0.81 1.83 -3.88
CA SER A 34 0.88 2.79 -2.78
C SER A 34 1.93 3.87 -3.03
N TYR A 35 3.08 3.51 -3.59
CA TYR A 35 4.10 4.50 -3.93
C TYR A 35 3.60 5.46 -5.01
N ALA A 36 2.98 4.94 -6.07
CA ALA A 36 2.42 5.75 -7.16
C ALA A 36 1.32 6.71 -6.68
N MET A 37 0.54 6.33 -5.67
CA MET A 37 -0.48 7.20 -5.05
C MET A 37 0.11 8.44 -4.37
N SER A 38 1.42 8.50 -4.12
CA SER A 38 2.07 9.72 -3.63
C SER A 38 2.22 10.80 -4.71
N TRP A 39 2.15 10.45 -6.00
CA TRP A 39 2.45 11.38 -7.09
C TRP A 39 1.38 12.42 -7.40
N PRO A 40 0.06 12.13 -7.37
CA PRO A 40 -0.96 13.11 -7.78
C PRO A 40 -0.87 14.46 -7.05
N PRO A 41 -0.66 14.53 -5.71
CA PRO A 41 -0.45 15.82 -5.03
C PRO A 41 0.82 16.54 -5.50
N HIS A 42 1.90 15.82 -5.78
CA HIS A 42 3.14 16.40 -6.29
C HIS A 42 2.99 16.95 -7.71
N ILE A 43 2.31 16.20 -8.60
CA ILE A 43 1.99 16.64 -9.97
C ILE A 43 1.10 17.88 -9.93
N TYR A 44 0.11 17.92 -9.05
CA TYR A 44 -0.72 19.10 -8.84
C TYR A 44 0.12 20.29 -8.39
N LEU A 45 0.97 20.12 -7.38
CA LEU A 45 1.87 21.16 -6.87
C LEU A 45 2.73 21.72 -8.00
N PHE A 46 3.46 20.84 -8.71
CA PHE A 46 4.41 21.25 -9.74
C PHE A 46 3.69 21.95 -10.91
N SER A 47 2.59 21.39 -11.38
CA SER A 47 1.80 21.98 -12.46
C SER A 47 1.23 23.36 -12.09
N ARG A 48 0.80 23.53 -10.83
CA ARG A 48 0.20 24.78 -10.34
C ARG A 48 1.25 25.85 -10.05
N ILE A 49 2.39 25.48 -9.48
CA ILE A 49 3.47 26.45 -9.22
C ILE A 49 4.09 26.94 -10.53
N MET A 50 4.26 26.07 -11.53
CA MET A 50 4.71 26.47 -12.88
C MET A 50 3.78 27.53 -13.47
N LYS A 51 2.46 27.29 -13.48
CA LYS A 51 1.50 28.26 -14.01
C LYS A 51 1.44 29.56 -13.21
N ALA A 52 1.46 29.47 -11.87
CA ALA A 52 1.32 30.63 -11.00
C ALA A 52 2.57 31.54 -10.98
N SER A 53 3.75 30.97 -11.25
CA SER A 53 5.03 31.69 -11.28
C SER A 53 5.51 32.06 -12.68
N HIS A 54 4.64 31.98 -13.70
CA HIS A 54 5.01 32.20 -15.10
C HIS A 54 6.21 31.33 -15.56
N TYR A 55 6.18 30.05 -15.19
CA TYR A 55 7.19 29.04 -15.52
C TYR A 55 8.58 29.31 -14.91
N ALA A 56 8.65 30.04 -13.79
CA ALA A 56 9.91 30.29 -13.08
C ALA A 56 10.41 29.11 -12.21
N ALA A 57 9.61 28.07 -12.01
CA ALA A 57 10.02 26.91 -11.22
C ALA A 57 11.09 26.09 -11.96
N SER A 58 12.14 25.69 -11.23
CA SER A 58 13.30 25.00 -11.80
C SER A 58 13.34 23.53 -11.41
N ASN A 59 13.75 22.66 -12.34
CA ASN A 59 14.06 21.26 -12.07
C ASN A 59 15.46 21.05 -11.49
N ILE A 60 16.27 22.10 -11.36
CA ILE A 60 17.57 22.04 -10.65
C ILE A 60 17.31 21.90 -9.15
N THR A 61 16.32 22.64 -8.63
CA THR A 61 15.96 22.66 -7.22
C THR A 61 14.46 22.37 -7.01
N PRO A 62 13.95 21.21 -7.46
CA PRO A 62 12.51 20.94 -7.55
C PRO A 62 11.81 20.98 -6.19
N ARG A 63 12.53 20.62 -5.12
CA ARG A 63 12.02 20.64 -3.74
C ARG A 63 12.00 22.03 -3.10
N ALA A 64 12.86 22.94 -3.57
CA ALA A 64 12.96 24.30 -3.04
C ALA A 64 12.00 25.27 -3.75
N ASN A 65 11.46 24.92 -4.92
CA ASN A 65 10.58 25.81 -5.70
C ASN A 65 9.44 26.42 -4.88
N LEU A 66 8.80 25.65 -3.99
CA LEU A 66 7.71 26.17 -3.17
C LEU A 66 8.18 27.16 -2.10
N GLU A 67 9.37 26.96 -1.53
CA GLU A 67 9.95 27.88 -0.55
C GLU A 67 10.40 29.18 -1.22
N LEU A 68 10.98 29.08 -2.41
CA LEU A 68 11.50 30.22 -3.17
C LEU A 68 10.38 31.07 -3.80
N LEU A 69 9.39 30.43 -4.42
CA LEU A 69 8.35 31.11 -5.19
C LEU A 69 7.06 31.31 -4.38
N GLY A 70 6.80 30.50 -3.35
CA GLY A 70 5.58 30.62 -2.53
C GLY A 70 5.29 32.04 -2.01
N PRO A 71 6.30 32.82 -1.55
CA PRO A 71 6.10 34.20 -1.11
C PRO A 71 5.66 35.18 -2.21
N THR A 72 5.93 34.87 -3.48
CA THR A 72 5.59 35.74 -4.62
C THR A 72 4.19 35.47 -5.19
N LEU A 73 3.50 34.44 -4.70
CA LEU A 73 2.21 33.98 -5.22
C LEU A 73 1.05 34.43 -4.32
N PRO A 74 -0.18 34.51 -4.85
CA PRO A 74 -1.35 34.78 -4.03
C PRO A 74 -1.48 33.76 -2.89
N LYS A 75 -1.76 34.24 -1.67
CA LYS A 75 -1.81 33.40 -0.46
C LYS A 75 -2.66 32.15 -0.62
N ALA A 76 -3.85 32.26 -1.21
CA ALA A 76 -4.73 31.11 -1.44
C ALA A 76 -4.10 30.03 -2.31
N THR A 77 -3.31 30.43 -3.32
CA THR A 77 -2.53 29.51 -4.16
C THR A 77 -1.42 28.87 -3.34
N THR A 78 -0.62 29.65 -2.62
CA THR A 78 0.48 29.16 -1.78
C THR A 78 0.01 28.19 -0.72
N ASP A 79 -1.09 28.48 -0.02
CA ASP A 79 -1.70 27.58 0.97
C ASP A 79 -2.11 26.24 0.35
N MET A 80 -2.61 26.24 -0.89
CA MET A 80 -2.95 25.00 -1.62
C MET A 80 -1.71 24.20 -2.02
N LEU A 81 -0.64 24.88 -2.44
CA LEU A 81 0.62 24.23 -2.77
C LEU A 81 1.27 23.59 -1.54
N TRP A 82 1.22 24.26 -0.38
CA TRP A 82 1.68 23.68 0.88
C TRP A 82 0.88 22.46 1.30
N ARG A 83 -0.45 22.47 1.14
CA ARG A 83 -1.28 21.28 1.36
C ARG A 83 -0.91 20.14 0.43
N ALA A 84 -0.68 20.42 -0.85
CA ALA A 84 -0.26 19.42 -1.83
C ALA A 84 1.09 18.80 -1.49
N ARG A 85 2.06 19.64 -1.04
CA ARG A 85 3.37 19.17 -0.56
C ARG A 85 3.21 18.28 0.67
N GLY A 86 2.44 18.73 1.66
CA GLY A 86 2.19 17.96 2.89
C GLY A 86 1.50 16.63 2.61
N CYS A 87 0.53 16.59 1.70
CA CYS A 87 -0.14 15.36 1.28
C CYS A 87 0.82 14.37 0.60
N HIS A 88 1.69 14.86 -0.30
CA HIS A 88 2.72 14.04 -0.97
C HIS A 88 3.70 13.44 0.04
N LEU A 89 4.26 14.28 0.92
CA LEU A 89 5.22 13.85 1.93
C LEU A 89 4.58 12.84 2.91
N ASN A 90 3.36 13.10 3.36
CA ASN A 90 2.66 12.16 4.23
C ASN A 90 2.42 10.79 3.58
N ALA A 91 2.17 10.75 2.26
CA ALA A 91 2.06 9.49 1.53
C ALA A 91 3.40 8.75 1.45
N LEU A 92 4.50 9.47 1.28
CA LEU A 92 5.84 8.89 1.30
C LEU A 92 6.29 8.44 2.69
N GLU A 93 5.87 9.12 3.76
CA GLU A 93 6.20 8.75 5.14
C GLU A 93 5.52 7.44 5.57
N GLY A 94 4.26 7.22 5.15
CA GLY A 94 3.53 5.98 5.45
C GLY A 94 3.97 4.78 4.58
N PHE A 95 4.54 5.04 3.40
CA PHE A 95 4.91 4.01 2.43
C PHE A 95 5.87 2.94 2.97
N PRO A 96 7.01 3.27 3.63
CA PRO A 96 7.94 2.27 4.15
C PRO A 96 7.29 1.30 5.14
N LEU A 97 6.44 1.82 6.03
CA LEU A 97 5.73 1.00 7.01
C LEU A 97 4.77 0.02 6.33
N PHE A 98 4.01 0.49 5.34
CA PHE A 98 3.11 -0.34 4.56
C PHE A 98 3.85 -1.40 3.73
N ALA A 99 4.88 -0.99 3.00
CA ALA A 99 5.67 -1.88 2.16
C ALA A 99 6.30 -3.02 2.99
N ALA A 100 6.90 -2.68 4.13
CA ALA A 100 7.51 -3.65 5.01
C ALA A 100 6.46 -4.60 5.62
N ALA A 101 5.26 -4.12 5.96
CA ALA A 101 4.17 -4.98 6.45
C ALA A 101 3.70 -5.99 5.39
N MET A 102 3.53 -5.57 4.14
CA MET A 102 3.13 -6.47 3.04
C MET A 102 4.18 -7.55 2.77
N LEU A 103 5.46 -7.18 2.80
CA LEU A 103 6.57 -8.12 2.65
C LEU A 103 6.63 -9.10 3.84
N ALA A 104 6.51 -8.61 5.07
CA ALA A 104 6.52 -9.45 6.27
C ALA A 104 5.34 -10.42 6.32
N GLY A 105 4.12 -9.94 6.00
CA GLY A 105 2.92 -10.78 5.93
C GLY A 105 3.03 -11.86 4.85
N THR A 106 3.59 -11.52 3.69
CA THR A 106 3.85 -12.49 2.62
C THR A 106 4.89 -13.53 3.05
N TYR A 107 6.00 -13.10 3.64
CA TYR A 107 7.08 -13.97 4.08
C TYR A 107 6.64 -14.96 5.17
N THR A 108 5.86 -14.48 6.14
CA THR A 108 5.34 -15.28 7.27
C THR A 108 4.09 -16.08 6.93
N LYS A 109 3.58 -15.98 5.69
CA LYS A 109 2.37 -16.66 5.23
C LYS A 109 1.16 -16.34 6.12
N VAL A 110 0.95 -15.06 6.41
CA VAL A 110 -0.34 -14.57 6.91
C VAL A 110 -1.43 -14.99 5.92
N ASP A 111 -2.67 -15.20 6.41
CA ASP A 111 -3.78 -15.59 5.55
C ASP A 111 -3.90 -14.66 4.33
N THR A 112 -3.91 -15.25 3.14
CA THR A 112 -3.81 -14.51 1.89
C THR A 112 -5.00 -13.59 1.64
N LYS A 113 -6.22 -14.04 2.00
CA LYS A 113 -7.43 -13.24 1.79
C LYS A 113 -7.39 -12.02 2.70
N GLU A 114 -7.01 -12.23 3.95
CA GLU A 114 -6.84 -11.17 4.93
C GLU A 114 -5.74 -10.17 4.53
N LEU A 115 -4.57 -10.64 4.11
CA LEU A 115 -3.47 -9.80 3.67
C LEU A 115 -3.87 -8.93 2.47
N ASN A 116 -4.55 -9.53 1.48
CA ASN A 116 -5.05 -8.82 0.31
C ASN A 116 -6.16 -7.81 0.67
N PHE A 117 -7.05 -8.16 1.60
CA PHE A 117 -8.07 -7.25 2.09
C PHE A 117 -7.45 -6.02 2.77
N CYS A 118 -6.50 -6.25 3.69
CA CYS A 118 -5.77 -5.17 4.37
C CYS A 118 -5.01 -4.29 3.37
N ALA A 119 -4.40 -4.88 2.34
CA ALA A 119 -3.74 -4.13 1.28
C ALA A 119 -4.73 -3.23 0.52
N ALA A 120 -5.90 -3.76 0.13
CA ALA A 120 -6.92 -3.00 -0.61
C ALA A 120 -7.50 -1.88 0.26
N GLU A 121 -7.78 -2.19 1.53
CA GLU A 121 -8.29 -1.25 2.52
C GLU A 121 -7.30 -0.10 2.75
N TYR A 122 -6.02 -0.41 2.91
CA TYR A 122 -4.98 0.60 3.04
C TYR A 122 -4.97 1.55 1.84
N LEU A 123 -4.97 1.02 0.61
CA LEU A 123 -4.99 1.84 -0.60
C LEU A 123 -6.25 2.72 -0.66
N ALA A 124 -7.43 2.17 -0.39
CA ALA A 124 -8.68 2.93 -0.37
C ALA A 124 -8.65 4.04 0.69
N ALA A 125 -8.20 3.73 1.91
CA ALA A 125 -8.09 4.69 2.99
C ALA A 125 -7.05 5.78 2.69
N ARG A 126 -5.93 5.46 2.01
CA ARG A 126 -4.95 6.44 1.54
C ARG A 126 -5.50 7.36 0.44
N ALA A 127 -6.31 6.83 -0.48
CA ALA A 127 -7.01 7.66 -1.47
C ALA A 127 -7.95 8.65 -0.78
N LEU A 128 -8.80 8.15 0.12
CA LEU A 128 -9.73 8.98 0.90
C LEU A 128 -8.99 10.04 1.72
N TYR A 129 -7.94 9.64 2.43
CA TYR A 129 -7.10 10.56 3.20
C TYR A 129 -6.52 11.66 2.33
N SER A 130 -6.01 11.33 1.15
CA SER A 130 -5.42 12.31 0.23
C SER A 130 -6.47 13.31 -0.28
N VAL A 131 -7.67 12.85 -0.60
CA VAL A 131 -8.80 13.72 -0.96
C VAL A 131 -9.14 14.66 0.19
N LEU A 132 -9.30 14.14 1.40
CA LEU A 132 -9.61 14.94 2.60
C LEU A 132 -8.49 15.96 2.88
N TYR A 133 -7.23 15.57 2.78
CA TYR A 133 -6.09 16.46 2.96
C TYR A 133 -6.14 17.66 2.01
N MET A 134 -6.48 17.40 0.76
CA MET A 134 -6.51 18.42 -0.28
C MET A 134 -7.75 19.33 -0.21
N THR A 135 -8.92 18.81 0.21
CA THR A 135 -10.20 19.53 0.10
C THR A 135 -10.72 20.12 1.41
N VAL A 136 -10.38 19.53 2.56
CA VAL A 136 -10.89 19.99 3.86
C VAL A 136 -10.35 21.37 4.22
N ARG A 137 -11.25 22.25 4.68
CA ARG A 137 -10.92 23.64 5.10
C ARG A 137 -11.38 23.98 6.51
N SER A 138 -12.30 23.22 7.09
CA SER A 138 -12.79 23.44 8.45
C SER A 138 -12.04 22.60 9.46
N GLU A 139 -11.90 23.13 10.67
CA GLU A 139 -11.23 22.45 11.78
C GLU A 139 -11.95 21.14 12.15
N LYS A 140 -13.29 21.15 12.20
CA LYS A 140 -14.09 19.96 12.51
C LYS A 140 -13.85 18.83 11.52
N ALA A 141 -13.78 19.13 10.21
CA ALA A 141 -13.49 18.12 9.20
C ALA A 141 -12.02 17.67 9.21
N SER A 142 -11.11 18.42 9.85
CA SER A 142 -9.71 18.00 10.02
C SER A 142 -9.57 16.82 11.00
N TYR A 143 -10.52 16.64 11.92
CA TYR A 143 -10.57 15.45 12.79
C TYR A 143 -10.90 14.18 11.99
N LEU A 144 -11.78 14.26 10.98
CA LEU A 144 -12.04 13.13 10.09
C LEU A 144 -10.77 12.71 9.35
N ARG A 145 -10.00 13.69 8.83
CA ARG A 145 -8.70 13.42 8.20
C ARG A 145 -7.76 12.70 9.17
N SER A 146 -7.72 13.12 10.44
CA SER A 146 -6.87 12.50 11.47
C SER A 146 -7.33 11.08 11.83
N ALA A 147 -8.63 10.83 11.90
CA ALA A 147 -9.18 9.50 12.12
C ALA A 147 -8.84 8.55 10.96
N VAL A 148 -9.01 8.99 9.72
CA VAL A 148 -8.62 8.21 8.53
C VAL A 148 -7.12 7.96 8.51
N TYR A 149 -6.29 8.93 8.91
CA TYR A 149 -4.85 8.72 9.05
C TYR A 149 -4.54 7.58 10.04
N LEU A 150 -5.09 7.65 11.25
CA LEU A 150 -4.86 6.63 12.27
C LEU A 150 -5.33 5.25 11.80
N TRP A 151 -6.45 5.18 11.07
CA TRP A 151 -6.90 3.95 10.43
C TRP A 151 -5.87 3.41 9.43
N THR A 152 -5.36 4.27 8.53
CA THR A 152 -4.35 3.86 7.55
C THR A 152 -3.07 3.35 8.20
N VAL A 153 -2.68 3.92 9.34
CA VAL A 153 -1.49 3.51 10.10
C VAL A 153 -1.74 2.21 10.87
N GLY A 154 -2.96 1.99 11.38
CA GLY A 154 -3.32 0.77 12.11
C GLY A 154 -3.21 -0.51 11.28
N ILE A 155 -3.50 -0.45 9.98
CA ILE A 155 -3.46 -1.60 9.08
C ILE A 155 -2.06 -2.26 9.00
N PRO A 156 -0.97 -1.55 8.68
CA PRO A 156 0.35 -2.18 8.67
C PRO A 156 0.81 -2.63 10.06
N PHE A 157 0.46 -1.92 11.14
CA PHE A 157 0.72 -2.40 12.51
C PHE A 157 0.03 -3.73 12.79
N TYR A 158 -1.23 -3.88 12.38
CA TYR A 158 -1.99 -5.11 12.51
C TYR A 158 -1.32 -6.28 11.77
N ILE A 159 -0.91 -6.05 10.52
CA ILE A 159 -0.22 -7.08 9.73
C ILE A 159 1.13 -7.45 10.35
N PHE A 160 1.91 -6.49 10.83
CA PHE A 160 3.17 -6.78 11.51
C PHE A 160 2.98 -7.61 12.76
N TRP A 161 1.97 -7.28 13.58
CA TRP A 161 1.64 -8.04 14.76
C TRP A 161 1.30 -9.50 14.42
N LYS A 162 0.46 -9.71 13.39
CA LYS A 162 0.14 -11.07 12.91
C LYS A 162 1.35 -11.81 12.37
N ALA A 163 2.20 -11.14 11.60
CA ALA A 163 3.43 -11.73 11.07
C ALA A 163 4.35 -12.19 12.21
N GLY A 164 4.50 -11.39 13.27
CA GLY A 164 5.24 -11.75 14.48
C GLY A 164 4.66 -12.99 15.17
N CYS A 165 3.34 -13.04 15.38
CA CYS A 165 2.68 -14.22 15.96
C CYS A 165 2.88 -15.48 15.10
N LYS A 166 2.80 -15.37 13.77
CA LYS A 166 3.05 -16.49 12.85
C LYS A 166 4.48 -17.01 12.93
N MET A 167 5.46 -16.10 13.06
CA MET A 167 6.86 -16.48 13.24
C MET A 167 7.09 -17.25 14.54
N ALA A 168 6.50 -16.78 15.65
CA ALA A 168 6.63 -17.45 16.94
C ALA A 168 6.05 -18.88 16.92
N GLN A 169 4.88 -19.06 16.28
CA GLN A 169 4.25 -20.37 16.11
C GLN A 169 5.10 -21.34 15.29
N ARG A 170 5.72 -20.85 14.20
CA ARG A 170 6.60 -21.67 13.36
C ARG A 170 7.80 -22.18 14.14
N ASN A 171 8.49 -21.29 14.87
CA ASN A 171 9.66 -21.66 15.65
C ASN A 171 9.34 -22.71 16.73
N GLN A 172 8.14 -22.68 17.32
CA GLN A 172 7.70 -23.70 18.27
C GLN A 172 7.47 -25.06 17.60
N GLY A 173 6.89 -25.08 16.40
CA GLY A 173 6.72 -26.31 15.61
C GLY A 173 8.05 -26.96 15.24
N ASP A 174 9.01 -26.15 14.77
CA ASP A 174 10.34 -26.63 14.38
C ASP A 174 11.09 -27.28 15.57
N VAL A 175 10.97 -26.71 16.78
CA VAL A 175 11.56 -27.27 18.02
C VAL A 175 10.91 -28.60 18.42
N VAL A 176 9.59 -28.72 18.28
CA VAL A 176 8.87 -29.97 18.59
C VAL A 176 9.24 -31.08 17.60
N GLU A 177 9.39 -30.74 16.32
CA GLU A 177 9.77 -31.69 15.28
C GLU A 177 11.21 -32.21 15.48
N LEU A 178 12.17 -31.32 15.80
CA LEU A 178 13.54 -31.69 16.16
C LEU A 178 13.58 -32.62 17.38
N GLY A 179 12.86 -32.27 18.45
CA GLY A 179 12.79 -33.12 19.65
C GLY A 179 12.15 -34.49 19.40
N ARG A 180 11.26 -34.61 18.42
CA ARG A 180 10.69 -35.91 18.03
C ARG A 180 11.69 -36.76 17.24
N ILE A 181 12.47 -36.16 16.35
CA ILE A 181 13.52 -36.87 15.60
C ILE A 181 14.59 -37.43 16.56
N ASP A 182 14.96 -36.67 17.59
CA ASP A 182 15.94 -37.11 18.60
C ASP A 182 15.44 -38.25 19.50
N LEU A 183 14.12 -38.42 19.65
CA LEU A 183 13.51 -39.52 20.42
C LEU A 183 13.29 -40.79 19.57
N ASP A 184 13.24 -40.65 18.24
CA ASP A 184 13.02 -41.73 17.28
C ASP A 184 14.36 -42.33 16.73
N ALA A 185 15.52 -41.81 17.18
CA ALA A 185 16.89 -42.24 16.79
C ALA A 185 17.59 -43.07 17.88
#